data_AF-A0ABD3M6M3-F1
#
_entry.id   AF-A0ABD3M6M3-F1
#
_cell.length_a   1.000
_cell.length_b   1.000
_cell.length_c   1.000
_cell.angle_alpha   90.00
_cell.angle_beta   90.00
_cell.angle_gamma   90.00
#
_symmetry.space_group_name_H-M   'P 1'
#
loop_
_entity.id
_entity.type
_entity.pdbx_description
1 polymer ?
#
loop_
_entity_poly.entity_id
_entity_poly.type
_entity_poly.pdbx_seq_one_letter_code
_entity_poly.pdbx_strand_id
1 'polypeptide(L)'
;MPHFRLLSLMGDRLVFVQSILAMERWNGYPQYDNDKGLGRVALMACILSLILGMNLMLCLQLVLINTGRLPKDLIGEWSDERRQMAMQWTVYVIVLCTFHLGEFFTTSIFNPTVTSADSFMVNHSKAYTAAALVSYDKVLCIYFLQ
;
A
#
# COMPACT_ATOMS: atom_id res chain seq x y z
N MET A 1 -3.80 32.75 10.08
CA MET A 1 -3.40 32.07 8.83
C MET A 1 -2.59 30.76 9.03
N PRO A 2 -2.95 29.83 9.94
CA PRO A 2 -2.26 28.54 10.07
C PRO A 2 -2.69 27.50 9.00
N HIS A 3 -3.91 27.62 8.48
CA HIS A 3 -4.51 26.63 7.57
C HIS A 3 -3.81 26.56 6.20
N PHE A 4 -3.30 27.68 5.69
CA PHE A 4 -2.63 27.76 4.38
C PHE A 4 -1.23 27.10 4.38
N ARG A 5 -0.48 27.23 5.49
CA ARG A 5 0.82 26.55 5.66
C ARG A 5 0.66 25.04 5.79
N LEU A 6 -0.39 24.58 6.48
CA LEU A 6 -0.67 23.15 6.60
C LEU A 6 -1.00 22.54 5.24
N LEU A 7 -1.82 23.22 4.44
CA LEU A 7 -2.18 22.78 3.09
C LEU A 7 -0.99 22.77 2.13
N SER A 8 -0.09 23.75 2.20
CA SER A 8 1.13 23.75 1.37
C SER A 8 2.07 22.61 1.76
N LEU A 9 2.28 22.39 3.06
CA LEU A 9 3.13 21.32 3.56
C LEU A 9 2.60 19.93 3.16
N MET A 10 1.29 19.72 3.24
CA MET A 10 0.65 18.49 2.79
C MET A 10 0.79 18.30 1.27
N GLY A 11 0.65 19.39 0.49
CA GLY A 11 0.88 19.39 -0.96
C GLY A 11 2.31 18.98 -1.31
N ASP A 12 3.31 19.56 -0.65
CA ASP A 12 4.73 19.27 -0.89
C ASP A 12 5.07 17.81 -0.56
N ARG A 13 4.53 17.27 0.54
CA ARG A 13 4.69 15.84 0.89
C ARG A 13 4.05 14.92 -0.14
N LEU A 14 2.88 15.29 -0.66
CA LEU A 14 2.18 14.52 -1.68
C LEU A 14 2.98 14.47 -2.98
N VAL A 15 3.51 15.61 -3.42
CA VAL A 15 4.37 15.68 -4.60
C VAL A 15 5.65 14.84 -4.40
N PHE A 16 6.23 14.89 -3.21
CA PHE A 16 7.40 14.08 -2.86
C PHE A 16 7.13 12.57 -2.88
N VAL A 17 6.00 12.12 -2.33
CA VAL A 17 5.63 10.70 -2.38
C VAL A 17 5.34 10.26 -3.82
N GLN A 18 4.69 11.12 -4.61
CA GLN A 18 4.44 10.83 -6.02
C GLN A 18 5.71 10.75 -6.85
N SER A 19 6.71 11.60 -6.62
CA SER A 19 7.98 11.51 -7.35
C SER A 19 8.77 10.24 -6.99
N ILE A 20 8.65 9.75 -5.76
CA ILE A 20 9.17 8.44 -5.36
C ILE A 20 8.42 7.31 -6.09
N LEU A 21 7.09 7.35 -6.09
CA LEU A 21 6.26 6.33 -6.77
C LEU A 21 6.45 6.35 -8.30
N ALA A 22 6.72 7.51 -8.88
CA ALA A 22 7.07 7.69 -10.29
C ALA A 22 8.53 7.28 -10.61
N MET A 23 9.31 6.91 -9.59
CA MET A 23 10.71 6.50 -9.69
C MET A 23 11.59 7.55 -10.39
N GLU A 24 11.22 8.83 -10.32
CA GLU A 24 11.96 9.94 -10.96
C GLU A 24 13.40 10.06 -10.42
N ARG A 25 13.62 9.65 -9.17
CA ARG A 25 14.94 9.68 -8.52
C ARG A 25 15.91 8.61 -9.05
N TRP A 26 15.42 7.62 -9.79
CA TRP A 26 16.24 6.56 -10.38
C TRP A 26 16.44 6.71 -11.89
N ASN A 27 16.11 7.89 -12.43
CA ASN A 27 16.45 8.27 -13.80
C ASN A 27 17.98 8.22 -13.99
N GLY A 28 18.43 7.49 -15.00
CA GLY A 28 19.86 7.25 -15.28
C GLY A 28 20.34 5.82 -15.02
N TYR A 29 19.52 4.96 -14.40
CA TYR A 29 19.79 3.52 -14.34
C TYR A 29 19.04 2.79 -15.47
N PRO A 30 19.72 2.00 -16.33
CA PRO A 30 19.09 1.37 -17.50
C PRO A 30 17.88 0.49 -17.17
N GLN A 31 17.84 -0.09 -15.96
CA GLN A 31 16.77 -0.97 -15.50
C GLN A 31 15.49 -0.20 -15.12
N TYR A 32 15.61 1.10 -14.89
CA TYR A 32 14.54 2.00 -14.46
C TYR A 32 14.23 3.12 -15.45
N ASP A 33 14.94 3.16 -16.58
CA ASP A 33 14.84 4.22 -17.59
C ASP A 33 13.63 4.05 -18.52
N ASN A 34 13.08 2.83 -18.59
CA ASN A 34 11.90 2.51 -19.37
C ASN A 34 10.78 2.01 -18.45
N ASP A 35 9.55 2.45 -18.67
CA ASP A 35 8.35 2.01 -17.94
C ASP A 35 8.01 0.54 -18.20
N LYS A 36 8.46 -0.01 -19.32
CA LYS A 36 8.46 -1.45 -19.63
C LYS A 36 9.69 -2.17 -19.08
N GLY A 37 10.60 -1.45 -18.44
CA GLY A 37 11.81 -1.98 -17.85
C GLY A 37 11.45 -3.01 -16.78
N LEU A 38 12.10 -4.18 -16.87
CA LEU A 38 11.89 -5.28 -15.93
C LEU A 38 12.14 -4.84 -14.48
N GLY A 39 13.07 -3.89 -14.26
CA GLY A 39 13.39 -3.36 -12.93
C GLY A 39 12.21 -2.63 -12.28
N ARG A 40 11.55 -1.72 -13.00
CA ARG A 40 10.36 -0.99 -12.51
C ARG A 40 9.22 -1.94 -12.16
N VAL A 41 8.90 -2.84 -13.09
CA VAL A 41 7.82 -3.82 -12.94
C VAL A 41 8.09 -4.78 -11.78
N ALA A 42 9.29 -5.35 -11.70
CA ALA A 42 9.65 -6.30 -10.65
C ALA A 42 9.68 -5.64 -9.27
N LEU A 43 10.17 -4.41 -9.16
CA LEU A 43 10.19 -3.68 -7.90
C LEU A 43 8.77 -3.39 -7.39
N MET A 44 7.89 -2.90 -8.26
CA MET A 44 6.49 -2.65 -7.91
C MET A 44 5.78 -3.94 -7.50
N ALA A 45 5.92 -5.01 -8.29
CA ALA A 45 5.36 -6.32 -7.96
C ALA A 45 5.87 -6.85 -6.61
N CYS A 46 7.17 -6.69 -6.33
CA CYS A 46 7.79 -7.13 -5.09
C CYS A 46 7.22 -6.36 -3.88
N ILE A 47 7.17 -5.03 -3.95
CA ILE A 47 6.64 -4.19 -2.87
C ILE A 47 5.17 -4.53 -2.60
N LEU A 48 4.33 -4.59 -3.64
CA LEU A 48 2.92 -4.92 -3.49
C LEU A 48 2.73 -6.33 -2.92
N SER A 49 3.52 -7.31 -3.36
CA SER A 49 3.44 -8.69 -2.89
C SER A 49 3.91 -8.84 -1.43
N LEU A 50 4.94 -8.10 -1.01
CA LEU A 50 5.39 -8.07 0.38
C LEU A 50 4.30 -7.48 1.29
N ILE A 51 3.70 -6.36 0.89
CA ILE A 51 2.59 -5.74 1.64
C ILE A 51 1.41 -6.72 1.73
N LEU A 52 1.01 -7.33 0.62
CA LEU A 52 -0.06 -8.32 0.58
C LEU A 52 0.25 -9.51 1.50
N GLY A 53 1.45 -10.09 1.41
CA GLY A 53 1.87 -11.24 2.20
C GLY A 53 1.89 -10.96 3.70
N MET A 54 2.42 -9.81 4.12
CA MET A 54 2.40 -9.39 5.53
C MET A 54 0.97 -9.23 6.06
N ASN A 55 0.07 -8.60 5.28
CA ASN A 55 -1.31 -8.40 5.70
C ASN A 55 -2.14 -9.70 5.68
N LEU A 56 -1.87 -10.61 4.74
CA LEU A 56 -2.46 -11.96 4.73
C LEU A 56 -2.06 -12.75 5.98
N MET A 57 -0.76 -12.74 6.33
CA MET A 57 -0.27 -13.44 7.51
C MET A 57 -0.88 -12.87 8.80
N LEU A 58 -0.91 -11.54 8.93
CA LEU A 58 -1.53 -10.89 10.08
C LEU A 58 -3.04 -11.15 10.14
N CYS A 59 -3.75 -11.08 9.01
CA CYS A 59 -5.17 -11.40 8.94
C CYS A 59 -5.45 -12.84 9.37
N LEU A 60 -4.64 -13.80 8.90
CA LEU A 60 -4.77 -15.21 9.26
C LEU A 60 -4.55 -15.41 10.77
N GLN A 61 -3.52 -14.80 11.35
CA GLN A 61 -3.26 -14.84 12.79
C GLN A 61 -4.43 -14.27 13.59
N LEU A 62 -4.99 -13.11 13.19
CA LEU A 62 -6.14 -12.50 13.85
C LEU A 62 -7.40 -13.37 13.77
N VAL A 63 -7.67 -14.01 12.63
CA VAL A 63 -8.79 -14.96 12.46
C VAL A 63 -8.60 -16.20 13.33
N LEU A 64 -7.39 -16.75 13.40
CA LEU A 64 -7.09 -17.91 14.24
C LEU A 64 -7.21 -17.60 15.73
N ILE A 65 -6.82 -16.41 16.18
CA ILE A 65 -7.03 -15.95 17.56
C ILE A 65 -8.52 -15.76 17.85
N ASN A 66 -9.27 -15.15 16.93
CA ASN A 66 -10.72 -14.92 17.10
C ASN A 66 -11.52 -16.23 17.16
N THR A 67 -11.06 -17.27 16.46
CA THR A 67 -11.65 -18.62 16.49
C THR A 67 -11.14 -19.50 17.63
N GLY A 68 -10.27 -18.98 18.51
CA GLY A 68 -9.73 -19.69 19.66
C GLY A 68 -8.69 -20.77 19.31
N ARG A 69 -8.17 -20.78 18.08
CA ARG A 69 -7.15 -21.73 17.61
C ARG A 69 -5.73 -21.32 18.01
N LEU A 70 -5.50 -20.04 18.31
CA LEU A 70 -4.23 -19.50 18.77
C LEU A 70 -4.39 -18.76 20.10
N PRO A 71 -3.35 -18.78 20.97
CA PRO A 71 -3.34 -17.98 22.19
C PRO A 71 -3.36 -16.48 21.86
N LYS A 72 -4.09 -15.71 22.67
CA LYS A 72 -4.27 -14.25 22.47
C LYS A 72 -2.97 -13.47 22.66
N ASP A 73 -2.09 -14.03 23.48
CA ASP A 73 -0.80 -13.51 23.91
C ASP A 73 0.26 -13.54 22.80
N LEU A 74 0.01 -14.24 21.68
CA LEU A 74 0.92 -14.33 20.53
C LEU A 74 1.20 -12.97 19.86
N ILE A 75 0.20 -12.09 19.79
CA ILE A 75 0.30 -10.75 19.15
C ILE A 75 0.45 -9.64 20.22
N GLY A 76 0.62 -10.04 21.49
CA GLY A 76 0.60 -9.15 22.65
C GLY A 76 -0.82 -8.84 23.14
N GLU A 77 -0.90 -8.17 24.29
CA GLU A 77 -2.16 -7.82 24.94
C GLU A 77 -2.87 -6.65 24.22
N TRP A 78 -3.41 -6.92 23.03
CA TRP A 78 -4.23 -5.94 22.31
C TRP A 78 -5.67 -5.99 22.84
N SER A 79 -6.30 -4.83 23.02
CA SER A 79 -7.74 -4.75 23.30
C SER A 79 -8.56 -5.37 22.16
N ASP A 80 -9.77 -5.85 22.46
CA ASP A 80 -10.63 -6.48 21.45
C ASP A 80 -10.99 -5.50 20.32
N GLU A 81 -11.16 -4.21 20.64
CA GLU A 81 -11.37 -3.13 19.67
C GLU A 81 -10.20 -2.98 18.69
N ARG A 82 -8.95 -2.95 19.21
CA ARG A 82 -7.74 -2.86 18.38
C ARG A 82 -7.62 -4.05 17.44
N ARG A 83 -8.00 -5.25 17.89
CA ARG A 83 -7.98 -6.47 17.06
C ARG A 83 -9.02 -6.41 15.95
N GLN A 84 -10.22 -5.92 16.21
CA GLN A 84 -11.26 -5.74 15.18
C GLN A 84 -10.84 -4.70 14.13
N MET A 85 -10.29 -3.55 14.56
CA MET A 85 -9.78 -2.53 13.65
C MET A 85 -8.62 -3.07 12.80
N ALA A 86 -7.70 -3.82 13.41
CA ALA A 86 -6.60 -4.45 12.68
C ALA A 86 -7.11 -5.43 11.62
N MET A 87 -8.16 -6.21 11.93
CA MET A 87 -8.78 -7.12 10.96
C MET A 87 -9.44 -6.37 9.79
N GLN A 88 -10.13 -5.26 10.06
CA GLN A 88 -10.69 -4.42 8.98
C GLN A 88 -9.60 -3.83 8.10
N TRP A 89 -8.52 -3.35 8.72
CA TRP A 89 -7.37 -2.78 8.02
C TRP A 89 -6.66 -3.82 7.13
N THR A 90 -6.38 -5.01 7.67
CA THR A 90 -5.70 -6.06 6.89
C THR A 90 -6.54 -6.49 5.69
N VAL A 91 -7.86 -6.66 5.85
CA VAL A 91 -8.77 -6.99 4.74
C VAL A 91 -8.78 -5.88 3.69
N TYR A 92 -8.83 -4.61 4.10
CA TYR A 92 -8.75 -3.47 3.18
C TYR A 92 -7.46 -3.49 2.36
N VAL A 93 -6.30 -3.66 3.01
CA VAL A 93 -5.00 -3.69 2.33
C VAL A 93 -4.87 -4.91 1.41
N ILE A 94 -5.38 -6.08 1.83
CA ILE A 94 -5.39 -7.29 1.00
C ILE A 94 -6.15 -7.04 -0.29
N VAL A 95 -7.40 -6.56 -0.21
CA VAL A 95 -8.23 -6.27 -1.39
C VAL A 95 -7.56 -5.24 -2.30
N LEU A 96 -6.99 -4.19 -1.71
CA LEU A 96 -6.28 -3.15 -2.44
C LEU A 96 -5.07 -3.71 -3.21
N CYS A 97 -4.20 -4.47 -2.55
CA CYS A 97 -3.03 -5.06 -3.20
C CYS A 97 -3.42 -6.11 -4.24
N THR A 98 -4.43 -6.94 -3.97
CA THR A 98 -4.95 -7.92 -4.94
C THR A 98 -5.53 -7.24 -6.17
N PHE A 99 -6.22 -6.11 -6.02
CA PHE A 99 -6.73 -5.33 -7.14
C PHE A 99 -5.58 -4.84 -8.04
N HIS A 100 -4.58 -4.15 -7.47
CA HIS A 100 -3.46 -3.60 -8.24
C HIS A 100 -2.57 -4.68 -8.89
N LEU A 101 -2.31 -5.78 -8.17
CA LEU A 101 -1.60 -6.92 -8.77
C LEU A 101 -2.45 -7.59 -9.86
N GLY A 102 -3.74 -7.78 -9.61
CA GLY A 102 -4.68 -8.41 -10.54
C GLY A 102 -4.82 -7.63 -11.84
N GLU A 103 -4.83 -6.31 -11.78
CA GLU A 103 -4.85 -5.46 -12.97
C GLU A 103 -3.60 -5.64 -13.83
N PHE A 104 -2.42 -5.67 -13.21
CA PHE A 104 -1.18 -5.97 -13.92
C PHE A 104 -1.19 -7.38 -14.52
N PHE A 105 -1.63 -8.40 -13.77
CA PHE A 105 -1.69 -9.78 -14.26
C PHE A 105 -2.68 -9.95 -15.40
N THR A 106 -3.87 -9.38 -15.30
CA THR A 106 -4.87 -9.42 -16.38
C THR A 106 -4.36 -8.69 -17.62
N THR A 107 -3.74 -7.51 -17.45
CA THR A 107 -3.12 -6.76 -18.57
C THR A 107 -2.01 -7.57 -19.23
N SER A 108 -1.14 -8.23 -18.45
CA SER A 108 -0.05 -9.04 -19.00
C SER A 108 -0.52 -10.31 -19.72
N ILE A 109 -1.62 -10.91 -19.28
CA ILE A 109 -2.23 -12.08 -19.94
C ILE A 109 -2.95 -11.69 -21.22
N PHE A 110 -3.78 -10.64 -21.19
CA PHE A 110 -4.67 -10.29 -22.30
C PHE A 110 -4.07 -9.28 -23.29
N ASN A 111 -3.14 -8.43 -22.86
CA ASN A 111 -2.50 -7.43 -23.71
C ASN A 111 -1.02 -7.17 -23.31
N PRO A 112 -0.13 -8.16 -23.48
CA PRO A 112 1.27 -8.08 -23.03
C PRO A 112 2.07 -6.95 -23.68
N THR A 113 1.70 -6.49 -24.87
CA THR A 113 2.45 -5.48 -25.64
C THR A 113 2.34 -4.07 -25.04
N VAL A 114 1.27 -3.79 -24.30
CA VAL A 114 1.03 -2.51 -23.61
C VAL A 114 1.34 -2.57 -22.12
N THR A 115 1.71 -3.75 -21.59
CA THR A 115 1.98 -3.92 -20.16
C THR A 115 3.23 -3.13 -19.75
N SER A 116 3.10 -2.32 -18.70
CA SER A 116 4.18 -1.53 -18.12
C SER A 116 4.01 -1.42 -16.59
N ALA A 117 4.93 -0.73 -15.93
CA ALA A 117 4.79 -0.42 -14.51
C ALA A 117 3.55 0.45 -14.19
N ASP A 118 3.01 1.18 -15.18
CA ASP A 118 1.77 1.94 -15.01
C ASP A 118 0.52 1.04 -14.99
N SER A 119 0.63 -0.19 -15.49
CA SER A 119 -0.46 -1.18 -15.46
C SER A 119 -0.79 -1.68 -14.06
N PHE A 120 0.01 -1.35 -13.03
CA PHE A 120 -0.39 -1.55 -11.63
C PHE A 120 -1.36 -0.45 -11.13
N MET A 121 -1.51 0.66 -11.86
CA MET A 121 -2.32 1.84 -11.50
C MET A 121 -2.06 2.44 -10.10
N VAL A 122 -0.87 2.23 -9.54
CA VAL A 122 -0.53 2.69 -8.18
C VAL A 122 -0.38 4.22 -8.08
N ASN A 123 -0.05 4.88 -9.19
CA ASN A 123 0.30 6.31 -9.25
C ASN A 123 -0.75 7.20 -9.94
N HIS A 124 -1.92 6.67 -10.34
CA HIS A 124 -2.79 7.33 -11.32
C HIS A 124 -3.55 8.58 -10.80
N SER A 125 -3.54 8.87 -9.48
CA SER A 125 -4.12 10.13 -8.97
C SER A 125 -3.54 10.59 -7.64
N LYS A 126 -3.20 11.88 -7.54
CA LYS A 126 -2.80 12.55 -6.27
C LYS A 126 -3.86 12.38 -5.19
N ALA A 127 -5.13 12.30 -5.59
CA ALA A 127 -6.25 12.09 -4.68
C ALA A 127 -6.24 10.69 -4.03
N TYR A 128 -5.71 9.67 -4.72
CA TYR A 128 -5.61 8.31 -4.20
C TYR A 128 -4.46 8.18 -3.21
N THR A 129 -3.29 8.75 -3.54
CA THR A 129 -2.16 8.86 -2.61
C THR A 129 -2.54 9.70 -1.38
N ALA A 130 -3.32 10.77 -1.55
CA ALA A 130 -3.85 11.56 -0.44
C ALA A 130 -4.84 10.75 0.41
N ALA A 131 -5.75 10.00 -0.20
CA ALA A 131 -6.69 9.14 0.52
C ALA A 131 -5.96 8.03 1.29
N ALA A 132 -4.94 7.40 0.69
CA ALA A 132 -4.09 6.43 1.34
C ALA A 132 -3.33 7.05 2.53
N LEU A 133 -2.66 8.19 2.35
CA LEU A 133 -1.95 8.90 3.42
C LEU A 133 -2.88 9.34 4.56
N VAL A 134 -4.09 9.84 4.24
CA VAL A 134 -5.11 10.20 5.24
C VAL A 134 -5.63 8.96 5.97
N SER A 135 -5.76 7.81 5.29
CA SER A 135 -6.11 6.55 5.95
C SER A 135 -4.99 6.09 6.90
N TYR A 136 -3.72 6.22 6.50
CA TYR A 136 -2.57 5.92 7.36
C TYR A 136 -2.51 6.84 8.56
N ASP A 137 -2.70 8.16 8.40
CA ASP A 137 -2.69 9.10 9.53
C ASP A 137 -3.87 8.87 10.48
N LYS A 138 -5.07 8.59 9.96
CA LYS A 138 -6.23 8.31 10.83
C LYS A 138 -6.06 7.00 11.59
N VAL A 139 -5.56 5.95 10.93
CA VAL A 139 -5.23 4.68 11.58
C VAL A 139 -4.10 4.90 12.58
N LEU A 140 -2.96 5.48 12.19
CA LEU A 140 -1.83 5.74 13.08
C LEU A 140 -2.21 6.62 14.29
N CYS A 141 -3.05 7.63 14.12
CA CYS A 141 -3.56 8.47 15.21
C CYS A 141 -4.43 7.68 16.19
N ILE A 142 -5.25 6.74 15.71
CA ILE A 142 -6.03 5.83 16.55
C ILE A 142 -5.14 4.76 17.22
N TYR A 143 -4.05 4.33 16.58
CA TYR A 143 -3.18 3.26 17.09
C TYR A 143 -2.12 3.71 18.12
N PHE A 144 -1.70 4.98 18.11
CA PHE A 144 -0.56 5.45 18.94
C PHE A 144 -0.88 6.57 19.94
N LEU A 145 -2.00 7.29 19.80
CA LEU A 145 -2.31 8.48 20.63
C LEU A 145 -3.52 8.29 21.57
N GLN A 146 -4.02 7.06 21.73
CA GLN A 146 -5.13 6.73 22.62
C GLN A 146 -4.87 5.44 23.39
#